data_AF-A0A929YXA3-F1
#
_entry.id   AF-A0A929YXA3-F1
#
_cell.length_a   1.000
_cell.length_b   1.000
_cell.length_c   1.000
_cell.angle_alpha   90.00
_cell.angle_beta   90.00
_cell.angle_gamma   90.00
#
_symmetry.space_group_name_H-M   'P 1'
#
loop_
_entity.id
_entity.type
_entity.pdbx_description
1 polymer ?
#
loop_
_entity_poly.entity_id
_entity_poly.type
_entity_poly.pdbx_seq_one_letter_code
_entity_poly.pdbx_strand_id
1 'polypeptide(L)'
;AMKIFKQIFYKYDDMNNTIQENIKAIRLVKSLVREDFEIDKFDKVATEVKDNFTFAEKIISLNAPLMLFCLYVDTVLILFLGSYVIVAGVNPSFNVGQISALMTYSFMILSSLMMFSMVLVMITMAMESSKRISEVLNTESTITDEKSLHKELNSGEIEFKNVVFKYSEDAIENVINDVSFKIPSGSTVGIIGVTGSGKSTLVQLIPRLYDINSGEILIDNTKIENIDIELLREEVGMVLQKNTLFSGTIRENLKWGNKNATDEELDLVCNIAQATEIINKMPNGYDEYIEQGGANLSGGQKQRLCIARALLKKPKILIFDDSTSAVDTKTDELIRRGLQSYMPETTKIIIAQRILSVQNADIILVIDKGEVVASGNHESLVKQDGLYRDLYLTQGGVVDEK
;
A
#
# COMPACT_ATOMS: atom_id res chain seq x y z
N ALA A 1 -15.14 -24.49 -23.32
CA ALA A 1 -15.55 -24.02 -21.98
C ALA A 1 -14.52 -23.06 -21.36
N MET A 2 -13.26 -23.48 -21.16
CA MET A 2 -12.28 -22.70 -20.40
C MET A 2 -11.95 -21.29 -20.95
N LYS A 3 -11.87 -21.13 -22.28
CA LYS A 3 -11.69 -19.80 -22.92
C LYS A 3 -12.89 -18.86 -22.67
N ILE A 4 -14.11 -19.42 -22.65
CA ILE A 4 -15.36 -18.68 -22.37
C ILE A 4 -15.40 -18.29 -20.89
N PHE A 5 -15.06 -19.22 -19.98
CA PHE A 5 -14.96 -18.90 -18.55
C PHE A 5 -13.92 -17.82 -18.26
N LYS A 6 -12.73 -17.87 -18.88
CA LYS A 6 -11.71 -16.84 -18.73
C LYS A 6 -12.22 -15.46 -19.18
N GLN A 7 -12.92 -15.39 -20.33
CA GLN A 7 -13.54 -14.14 -20.79
C GLN A 7 -14.66 -13.65 -19.85
N ILE A 8 -15.45 -14.55 -19.29
CA ILE A 8 -16.50 -14.22 -18.31
C ILE A 8 -15.88 -13.62 -17.04
N PHE A 9 -14.79 -14.20 -16.52
CA PHE A 9 -14.13 -13.67 -15.32
C PHE A 9 -13.59 -12.25 -15.53
N TYR A 10 -12.98 -11.96 -16.69
CA TYR A 10 -12.55 -10.59 -16.98
C TYR A 10 -13.72 -9.58 -17.00
N LYS A 11 -14.87 -9.95 -17.59
CA LYS A 11 -16.06 -9.08 -17.60
C LYS A 11 -16.69 -8.94 -16.21
N TYR A 12 -16.64 -9.99 -15.41
CA TYR A 12 -17.09 -9.96 -14.02
C TYR A 12 -16.22 -9.05 -13.16
N ASP A 13 -14.90 -9.09 -13.35
CA ASP A 13 -13.96 -8.19 -12.68
C ASP A 13 -14.19 -6.73 -13.10
N ASP A 14 -14.43 -6.47 -14.39
CA ASP A 14 -14.79 -5.12 -14.89
C ASP A 14 -16.09 -4.58 -14.29
N MET A 15 -17.10 -5.44 -14.16
CA MET A 15 -18.35 -5.12 -13.46
C MET A 15 -18.09 -4.76 -12.00
N ASN A 16 -17.30 -5.57 -11.28
CA ASN A 16 -16.96 -5.31 -9.87
C ASN A 16 -16.17 -4.00 -9.71
N ASN A 17 -15.23 -3.72 -10.61
CA ASN A 17 -14.47 -2.48 -10.61
C ASN A 17 -15.38 -1.26 -10.78
N THR A 18 -16.32 -1.32 -11.73
CA THR A 18 -17.30 -0.24 -11.96
C THR A 18 -18.17 0.00 -10.73
N ILE A 19 -18.66 -1.06 -10.08
CA ILE A 19 -19.44 -0.94 -8.84
C ILE A 19 -18.59 -0.31 -7.72
N GLN A 20 -17.35 -0.77 -7.53
CA GLN A 20 -16.47 -0.24 -6.50
C GLN A 20 -16.16 1.24 -6.71
N GLU A 21 -15.92 1.66 -7.95
CA GLU A 21 -15.70 3.06 -8.32
C GLU A 21 -16.94 3.91 -7.99
N ASN A 22 -18.11 3.47 -8.43
CA ASN A 22 -19.37 4.19 -8.21
C ASN A 22 -19.74 4.30 -6.73
N ILE A 23 -19.51 3.25 -5.93
CA ILE A 23 -19.75 3.32 -4.48
C ILE A 23 -18.77 4.28 -3.81
N LYS A 24 -17.48 4.23 -4.15
CA LYS A 24 -16.47 5.15 -3.60
C LYS A 24 -16.77 6.60 -3.99
N ALA A 25 -17.28 6.83 -5.19
CA ALA A 25 -17.58 8.15 -5.75
C ALA A 25 -19.07 8.53 -5.66
N ILE A 26 -19.88 7.88 -4.83
CA ILE A 26 -21.35 8.04 -4.85
C ILE A 26 -21.80 9.50 -4.67
N ARG A 27 -21.09 10.28 -3.85
CA ARG A 27 -21.39 11.71 -3.65
C ARG A 27 -21.18 12.52 -4.93
N LEU A 28 -20.18 12.16 -5.74
CA LEU A 28 -19.89 12.81 -7.01
C LEU A 28 -20.94 12.45 -8.07
N VAL A 29 -21.33 11.17 -8.14
CA VAL A 29 -22.41 10.72 -9.04
C VAL A 29 -23.70 11.49 -8.74
N LYS A 30 -24.04 11.60 -7.45
CA LYS A 30 -25.22 12.35 -6.97
C LYS A 30 -25.11 13.86 -7.23
N SER A 31 -23.95 14.47 -6.98
CA SER A 31 -23.78 15.91 -7.18
C SER A 31 -23.81 16.32 -8.66
N LEU A 32 -23.39 15.42 -9.54
CA LEU A 32 -23.42 15.63 -11.00
C LEU A 32 -24.73 15.16 -11.65
N VAL A 33 -25.67 14.62 -10.88
CA VAL A 33 -26.96 14.09 -11.38
C VAL A 33 -26.74 13.06 -12.50
N ARG A 34 -25.81 12.12 -12.25
CA ARG A 34 -25.36 11.11 -13.22
C ARG A 34 -25.84 9.70 -12.89
N GLU A 35 -26.82 9.54 -12.01
CA GLU A 35 -27.34 8.23 -11.62
C GLU A 35 -27.82 7.41 -12.82
N ASP A 36 -28.65 7.98 -13.69
CA ASP A 36 -29.20 7.26 -14.84
C ASP A 36 -28.09 6.81 -15.80
N PHE A 37 -27.05 7.64 -15.98
CA PHE A 37 -25.90 7.30 -16.79
C PHE A 37 -25.11 6.11 -16.23
N GLU A 38 -24.87 6.10 -14.91
CA GLU A 38 -24.15 4.99 -14.25
C GLU A 38 -25.01 3.72 -14.18
N ILE A 39 -26.33 3.85 -14.04
CA ILE A 39 -27.28 2.72 -14.13
C ILE A 39 -27.23 2.13 -15.54
N ASP A 40 -27.33 2.94 -16.59
CA ASP A 40 -27.26 2.46 -17.98
C ASP A 40 -25.92 1.79 -18.30
N LYS A 41 -24.81 2.32 -17.76
CA LYS A 41 -23.48 1.73 -17.89
C LYS A 41 -23.43 0.36 -17.19
N PHE A 42 -23.94 0.28 -15.96
CA PHE A 42 -24.01 -0.97 -15.21
C PHE A 42 -24.89 -2.00 -15.91
N ASP A 43 -26.06 -1.61 -16.40
CA ASP A 43 -27.01 -2.51 -17.06
C ASP A 43 -26.42 -3.15 -18.32
N LYS A 44 -25.62 -2.41 -19.10
CA LYS A 44 -24.90 -2.95 -20.25
C LYS A 44 -23.93 -4.05 -19.84
N VAL A 45 -23.07 -3.77 -18.86
CA VAL A 45 -22.07 -4.74 -18.38
C VAL A 45 -22.76 -5.95 -17.73
N ALA A 46 -23.77 -5.72 -16.90
CA ALA A 46 -24.53 -6.76 -16.23
C ALA A 46 -25.27 -7.67 -17.23
N THR A 47 -25.84 -7.09 -18.29
CA THR A 47 -26.51 -7.87 -19.35
C THR A 47 -25.51 -8.73 -20.11
N GLU A 48 -24.34 -8.20 -20.46
CA GLU A 48 -23.30 -9.00 -21.11
C GLU A 48 -22.79 -10.15 -20.22
N VAL A 49 -22.59 -9.90 -18.92
CA VAL A 49 -22.20 -10.94 -17.95
C VAL A 49 -23.30 -12.00 -17.88
N LYS A 50 -24.56 -11.60 -17.71
CA LYS A 50 -25.72 -12.49 -17.68
C LYS A 50 -25.82 -13.36 -18.94
N ASP A 51 -25.70 -12.79 -20.12
CA ASP A 51 -25.84 -13.51 -21.39
C ASP A 51 -24.73 -14.55 -21.56
N ASN A 52 -23.49 -14.19 -21.21
CA ASN A 52 -22.36 -15.11 -21.28
C ASN A 52 -22.46 -16.24 -20.25
N PHE A 53 -22.86 -15.95 -19.01
CA PHE A 53 -23.12 -16.97 -18.00
C PHE A 53 -24.27 -17.88 -18.41
N THR A 54 -25.38 -17.32 -18.89
CA THR A 54 -26.53 -18.10 -19.35
C THR A 54 -26.15 -19.03 -20.51
N PHE A 55 -25.34 -18.56 -21.45
CA PHE A 55 -24.85 -19.39 -22.55
C PHE A 55 -23.95 -20.53 -22.05
N ALA A 56 -22.98 -20.23 -21.18
CA ALA A 56 -22.09 -21.22 -20.59
C ALA A 56 -22.85 -22.25 -19.75
N GLU A 57 -23.80 -21.79 -18.94
CA GLU A 57 -24.63 -22.63 -18.08
C GLU A 57 -25.59 -23.50 -18.90
N LYS A 58 -26.16 -22.99 -20.00
CA LYS A 58 -26.93 -23.83 -20.94
C LYS A 58 -26.10 -25.00 -21.46
N ILE A 59 -24.85 -24.77 -21.84
CA ILE A 59 -23.93 -25.84 -22.28
C ILE A 59 -23.68 -26.85 -21.16
N ILE A 60 -23.46 -26.37 -19.92
CA ILE A 60 -23.24 -27.25 -18.77
C ILE A 60 -24.50 -28.02 -18.39
N SER A 61 -25.67 -27.39 -18.47
CA SER A 61 -26.97 -28.00 -18.11
C SER A 61 -27.31 -29.19 -18.99
N LEU A 62 -26.83 -29.21 -20.23
CA LEU A 62 -26.95 -30.35 -21.16
C LEU A 62 -26.21 -31.60 -20.67
N ASN A 63 -25.21 -31.47 -19.79
CA ASN A 63 -24.41 -32.59 -19.32
C ASN A 63 -25.25 -33.59 -18.51
N ALA A 64 -26.16 -33.13 -17.65
CA ALA A 64 -26.97 -34.02 -16.80
C ALA A 64 -28.01 -34.85 -17.59
N PRO A 65 -28.80 -34.26 -18.52
CA PRO A 65 -29.68 -35.04 -19.41
C PRO A 65 -28.91 -35.98 -20.33
N LEU A 66 -27.77 -35.55 -20.88
CA LEU A 66 -26.93 -36.38 -21.74
C LEU A 66 -26.39 -37.60 -20.97
N MET A 67 -25.95 -37.40 -19.73
CA MET A 67 -25.52 -38.47 -18.83
C MET A 67 -26.65 -39.48 -18.58
N LEU A 68 -27.86 -38.99 -18.27
CA LEU A 68 -29.01 -39.84 -18.03
C LEU A 68 -29.39 -40.63 -19.29
N PHE A 69 -29.34 -39.99 -20.46
CA PHE A 69 -29.56 -40.64 -21.75
C PHE A 69 -28.54 -41.77 -22.01
N CYS A 70 -27.24 -41.50 -21.83
CA CYS A 70 -26.19 -42.52 -21.99
C CYS A 70 -26.39 -43.70 -21.03
N LEU A 71 -26.76 -43.44 -19.77
CA LEU A 71 -27.04 -44.49 -18.78
C LEU A 71 -28.19 -45.39 -19.22
N TYR A 72 -29.29 -44.81 -19.72
CA TYR A 72 -30.42 -45.60 -20.19
C TYR A 72 -30.10 -46.40 -21.45
N VAL A 73 -29.37 -45.80 -22.42
CA VAL A 73 -28.93 -46.50 -23.62
C VAL A 73 -28.04 -47.69 -23.25
N ASP A 74 -27.08 -47.49 -22.36
CA ASP A 74 -26.19 -48.56 -21.90
C ASP A 74 -26.97 -49.67 -21.15
N THR A 75 -27.92 -49.29 -20.29
CA THR A 75 -28.79 -50.25 -19.60
C THR A 75 -29.58 -51.11 -20.59
N VAL A 76 -30.16 -50.49 -21.63
CA VAL A 76 -30.90 -51.21 -22.68
C VAL A 76 -29.97 -52.13 -23.47
N LEU A 77 -28.77 -51.69 -23.82
CA LEU A 77 -27.78 -52.51 -24.54
C LEU A 77 -27.31 -53.70 -23.71
N ILE A 78 -27.00 -53.50 -22.43
CA ILE A 78 -26.61 -54.57 -21.50
C ILE A 78 -27.74 -55.58 -21.35
N LEU A 79 -28.99 -55.14 -21.20
CA LEU A 79 -30.14 -56.05 -21.11
C LEU A 79 -30.36 -56.81 -22.41
N PHE A 80 -30.32 -56.13 -23.55
CA PHE A 80 -30.57 -56.74 -24.85
C PHE A 80 -29.49 -57.76 -25.23
N LEU A 81 -28.21 -57.36 -25.19
CA LEU A 81 -27.10 -58.24 -25.52
C LEU A 81 -26.89 -59.31 -24.44
N GLY A 82 -27.00 -58.93 -23.17
CA GLY A 82 -26.87 -59.86 -22.05
C GLY A 82 -27.94 -60.95 -22.08
N SER A 83 -29.21 -60.58 -22.32
CA SER A 83 -30.29 -61.58 -22.46
C SER A 83 -30.08 -62.47 -23.68
N TYR A 84 -29.64 -61.92 -24.82
CA TYR A 84 -29.30 -62.70 -26.00
C TYR A 84 -28.22 -63.74 -25.72
N VAL A 85 -27.14 -63.38 -25.02
CA VAL A 85 -26.05 -64.31 -24.67
C VAL A 85 -26.53 -65.44 -23.76
N ILE A 86 -27.41 -65.14 -22.79
CA ILE A 86 -28.00 -66.14 -21.89
C ILE A 86 -28.92 -67.09 -22.67
N VAL A 87 -29.84 -66.55 -23.48
CA VAL A 87 -30.85 -67.35 -24.19
C VAL A 87 -30.25 -68.16 -25.32
N ALA A 88 -29.28 -67.61 -26.06
CA ALA A 88 -28.60 -68.32 -27.15
C ALA A 88 -27.56 -69.35 -26.64
N GLY A 89 -27.35 -69.46 -25.32
CA GLY A 89 -26.45 -70.45 -24.72
C GLY A 89 -24.98 -70.29 -25.10
N VAL A 90 -24.58 -69.10 -25.57
CA VAL A 90 -23.25 -68.83 -26.12
C VAL A 90 -22.17 -68.94 -25.04
N ASN A 91 -22.50 -68.60 -23.79
CA ASN A 91 -21.60 -68.73 -22.65
C ASN A 91 -22.34 -69.28 -21.41
N PRO A 92 -22.08 -70.54 -20.99
CA PRO A 92 -22.74 -71.17 -19.85
C PRO A 92 -22.42 -70.49 -18.50
N SER A 93 -21.31 -69.76 -18.43
CA SER A 93 -20.87 -69.05 -17.23
C SER A 93 -21.59 -67.71 -17.05
N PHE A 94 -22.23 -67.19 -18.10
CA PHE A 94 -22.88 -65.89 -18.11
C PHE A 94 -24.33 -66.00 -17.64
N ASN A 95 -24.63 -65.41 -16.49
CA ASN A 95 -25.93 -65.52 -15.83
C ASN A 95 -26.50 -64.15 -15.41
N VAL A 96 -27.71 -64.15 -14.88
CA VAL A 96 -28.43 -62.93 -14.45
C VAL A 96 -27.63 -62.12 -13.42
N GLY A 97 -26.85 -62.79 -12.56
CA GLY A 97 -25.96 -62.13 -11.59
C GLY A 97 -24.85 -61.32 -12.28
N GLN A 98 -24.28 -61.83 -13.37
CA GLN A 98 -23.26 -61.11 -14.14
C GLN A 98 -23.83 -59.91 -14.89
N ILE A 99 -25.07 -59.97 -15.38
CA ILE A 99 -25.77 -58.81 -15.96
C ILE A 99 -25.95 -57.71 -14.91
N SER A 100 -26.40 -58.07 -13.70
CA SER A 100 -26.55 -57.12 -12.57
C SER A 100 -25.22 -56.48 -12.17
N ALA A 101 -24.14 -57.27 -12.15
CA ALA A 101 -22.79 -56.77 -11.89
C ALA A 101 -22.32 -55.80 -12.98
N LEU A 102 -22.55 -56.09 -14.27
CA LEU A 102 -22.19 -55.21 -15.39
C LEU A 102 -22.94 -53.87 -15.33
N MET A 103 -24.23 -53.87 -14.97
CA MET A 103 -24.98 -52.63 -14.75
C MET A 103 -24.37 -51.78 -13.63
N THR A 104 -24.02 -52.43 -12.51
CA THR A 104 -23.40 -51.75 -11.37
C THR A 104 -22.05 -51.15 -11.75
N TYR A 105 -21.21 -51.91 -12.47
CA TYR A 105 -19.91 -51.43 -12.92
C TYR A 105 -20.02 -50.31 -13.94
N SER A 106 -20.99 -50.35 -14.86
CA SER A 106 -21.20 -49.25 -15.81
C SER A 106 -21.50 -47.92 -15.10
N PHE A 107 -22.41 -47.95 -14.12
CA PHE A 107 -22.72 -46.76 -13.32
C PHE A 107 -21.50 -46.26 -12.54
N MET A 108 -20.71 -47.17 -11.94
CA MET A 108 -19.48 -46.82 -11.22
C MET A 108 -18.43 -46.20 -12.15
N ILE A 109 -18.24 -46.74 -13.35
CA ILE A 109 -17.29 -46.21 -14.35
C ILE A 109 -17.71 -44.81 -14.77
N LEU A 110 -18.99 -44.60 -15.10
CA LEU A 110 -19.52 -43.30 -15.51
C LEU A 110 -19.36 -42.25 -14.39
N SER A 111 -19.71 -42.61 -13.15
CA SER A 111 -19.56 -41.73 -11.98
C SER A 111 -18.11 -41.39 -11.69
N SER A 112 -17.20 -42.36 -11.84
CA SER A 112 -15.76 -42.15 -11.65
C SER A 112 -15.16 -41.23 -12.72
N LEU A 113 -15.58 -41.37 -13.98
CA LEU A 113 -15.15 -40.51 -15.08
C LEU A 113 -15.55 -39.04 -14.84
N MET A 114 -16.76 -38.82 -14.29
CA MET A 114 -17.25 -37.50 -13.94
C MET A 114 -16.43 -36.85 -12.83
N MET A 115 -16.15 -37.57 -11.74
CA MET A 115 -15.26 -37.09 -10.68
C MET A 115 -13.87 -36.78 -11.23
N PHE A 116 -13.32 -37.65 -12.08
CA PHE A 116 -12.02 -37.43 -12.71
C PHE A 116 -11.99 -36.15 -13.57
N SER A 117 -13.04 -35.89 -14.35
CA SER A 117 -13.16 -34.66 -15.14
C SER A 117 -13.22 -33.41 -14.26
N MET A 118 -13.94 -33.47 -13.13
CA MET A 118 -14.00 -32.35 -12.17
C MET A 118 -12.63 -32.07 -11.55
N VAL A 119 -11.87 -33.12 -11.21
CA VAL A 119 -10.51 -32.99 -10.70
C VAL A 119 -9.60 -32.25 -11.69
N LEU A 120 -9.70 -32.53 -12.99
CA LEU A 120 -8.91 -31.82 -14.01
C LEU A 120 -9.23 -30.31 -14.05
N VAL A 121 -10.51 -29.94 -13.92
CA VAL A 121 -10.92 -28.53 -13.87
C VAL A 121 -10.37 -27.86 -12.60
N MET A 122 -10.46 -28.52 -11.45
CA MET A 122 -9.91 -28.01 -10.19
C MET A 122 -8.39 -27.81 -10.26
N ILE A 123 -7.65 -28.77 -10.85
CA ILE A 123 -6.20 -28.65 -11.05
C ILE A 123 -5.89 -27.41 -11.89
N THR A 124 -6.64 -27.17 -12.97
CA THR A 124 -6.34 -26.04 -13.85
C THR A 124 -6.61 -24.69 -13.17
N MET A 125 -7.67 -24.58 -12.35
CA MET A 125 -7.90 -23.38 -11.52
C MET A 125 -6.83 -23.21 -10.45
N ALA A 126 -6.40 -24.30 -9.82
CA ALA A 126 -5.34 -24.29 -8.82
C ALA A 126 -3.99 -23.85 -9.40
N MET A 127 -3.68 -24.22 -10.65
CA MET A 127 -2.46 -23.79 -11.34
C MET A 127 -2.39 -22.26 -11.51
N GLU A 128 -3.48 -21.59 -11.92
CA GLU A 128 -3.50 -20.13 -12.07
C GLU A 128 -3.35 -19.41 -10.72
N SER A 129 -3.99 -19.94 -9.66
CA SER A 129 -3.82 -19.41 -8.30
C SER A 129 -2.40 -19.65 -7.77
N SER A 130 -1.83 -20.84 -8.04
CA SER A 130 -0.46 -21.18 -7.66
C SER A 130 0.56 -20.28 -8.36
N LYS A 131 0.34 -19.93 -9.64
CA LYS A 131 1.19 -18.99 -10.37
C LYS A 131 1.24 -17.62 -9.69
N ARG A 132 0.09 -17.03 -9.35
CA ARG A 132 0.02 -15.74 -8.64
C ARG A 132 0.70 -15.77 -7.28
N ILE A 133 0.53 -16.85 -6.52
CA ILE A 133 1.22 -17.03 -5.23
C ILE A 133 2.73 -17.16 -5.45
N SER A 134 3.16 -17.93 -6.45
CA SER A 134 4.57 -18.12 -6.77
C SER A 134 5.24 -16.82 -7.23
N GLU A 135 4.55 -15.95 -7.97
CA GLU A 135 5.06 -14.63 -8.36
C GLU A 135 5.41 -13.80 -7.12
N VAL A 136 4.53 -13.76 -6.11
CA VAL A 136 4.79 -13.04 -4.85
C VAL A 136 5.92 -13.69 -4.05
N LEU A 137 5.92 -15.03 -3.91
CA LEU A 137 6.93 -15.75 -3.13
C LEU A 137 8.34 -15.68 -3.73
N ASN A 138 8.44 -15.60 -5.06
CA ASN A 138 9.70 -15.53 -5.78
C ASN A 138 10.15 -14.09 -6.09
N THR A 139 9.41 -13.07 -5.65
CA THR A 139 9.85 -11.69 -5.83
C THR A 139 11.02 -11.42 -4.89
N GLU A 140 12.18 -11.10 -5.47
CA GLU A 140 13.38 -10.73 -4.71
C GLU A 140 13.30 -9.25 -4.30
N SER A 141 13.80 -8.93 -3.09
CA SER A 141 13.92 -7.55 -2.62
C SER A 141 14.97 -6.82 -3.45
N THR A 142 14.63 -5.64 -3.97
CA THR A 142 15.60 -4.77 -4.65
C THR A 142 16.64 -4.19 -3.70
N ILE A 143 16.29 -4.04 -2.42
CA ILE A 143 17.18 -3.55 -1.36
C ILE A 143 17.70 -4.75 -0.59
N THR A 144 19.01 -4.98 -0.64
CA THR A 144 19.71 -6.04 0.08
C THR A 144 20.87 -5.48 0.90
N ASP A 145 21.07 -6.06 2.08
CA ASP A 145 22.20 -5.75 2.96
C ASP A 145 23.37 -6.68 2.65
N GLU A 146 24.49 -6.13 2.17
CA GLU A 146 25.75 -6.89 2.07
C GLU A 146 26.46 -6.97 3.43
N LYS A 147 27.25 -8.01 3.69
CA LYS A 147 27.68 -8.46 5.03
C LYS A 147 28.66 -7.56 5.81
N SER A 148 28.91 -6.32 5.41
CA SER A 148 29.87 -5.43 6.06
C SER A 148 29.36 -4.00 6.16
N LEU A 149 28.28 -3.81 6.91
CA LEU A 149 27.64 -2.51 7.07
C LEU A 149 28.07 -1.83 8.38
N HIS A 150 28.17 -0.51 8.33
CA HIS A 150 28.38 0.34 9.50
C HIS A 150 27.26 0.11 10.51
N LYS A 151 27.66 -0.04 11.79
CA LYS A 151 26.76 -0.43 12.89
C LYS A 151 26.43 0.69 13.87
N GLU A 152 26.96 1.88 13.65
CA GLU A 152 26.70 3.04 14.52
C GLU A 152 26.57 4.32 13.70
N LEU A 153 25.60 5.15 14.09
CA LEU A 153 25.41 6.53 13.61
C LEU A 153 25.56 7.49 14.81
N ASN A 154 26.30 8.57 14.60
CA ASN A 154 26.74 9.46 15.68
C ASN A 154 25.95 10.77 15.72
N SER A 155 25.87 11.47 14.58
CA SER A 155 25.48 12.89 14.51
C SER A 155 24.21 13.14 13.68
N GLY A 156 23.90 12.28 12.70
CA GLY A 156 22.77 12.48 11.79
C GLY A 156 23.00 13.62 10.79
N GLU A 157 24.26 13.90 10.44
CA GLU A 157 24.61 14.77 9.31
C GLU A 157 24.25 14.06 8.00
N ILE A 158 23.62 14.76 7.05
CA ILE A 158 23.16 14.17 5.78
C ILE A 158 23.79 14.93 4.62
N GLU A 159 24.31 14.23 3.63
CA GLU A 159 24.90 14.82 2.43
C GLU A 159 24.38 14.12 1.17
N PHE A 160 23.83 14.89 0.24
CA PHE A 160 23.45 14.44 -1.09
C PHE A 160 24.53 14.90 -2.08
N LYS A 161 25.03 13.99 -2.92
CA LYS A 161 26.02 14.26 -3.97
C LYS A 161 25.50 13.79 -5.33
N ASN A 162 25.13 14.74 -6.18
CA ASN A 162 24.72 14.52 -7.57
C ASN A 162 23.65 13.44 -7.72
N VAL A 163 22.66 13.45 -6.82
CA VAL A 163 21.68 12.39 -6.72
C VAL A 163 20.66 12.48 -7.86
N VAL A 164 20.44 11.37 -8.56
CA VAL A 164 19.41 11.21 -9.58
C VAL A 164 18.53 10.01 -9.24
N PHE A 165 17.22 10.17 -9.36
CA PHE A 165 16.27 9.11 -9.04
C PHE A 165 15.02 9.11 -9.93
N LYS A 166 14.56 7.90 -10.29
CA LYS A 166 13.27 7.59 -10.92
C LYS A 166 12.65 6.34 -10.30
N TYR A 167 11.32 6.29 -10.21
CA TYR A 167 10.58 5.18 -9.58
C TYR A 167 10.61 3.86 -10.38
N SER A 168 10.90 3.92 -11.67
CA SER A 168 10.97 2.75 -12.55
C SER A 168 12.02 3.01 -13.60
N GLU A 169 12.73 1.96 -14.02
CA GLU A 169 13.69 2.05 -15.13
C GLU A 169 13.04 2.53 -16.43
N ASP A 170 11.76 2.20 -16.64
CA ASP A 170 10.98 2.59 -17.83
C ASP A 170 10.38 4.00 -17.74
N ALA A 171 10.54 4.69 -16.61
CA ALA A 171 10.05 6.07 -16.47
C ALA A 171 10.83 7.01 -17.40
N ILE A 172 10.09 7.85 -18.12
CA ILE A 172 10.65 8.81 -19.10
C ILE A 172 11.38 9.96 -18.40
N GLU A 173 10.88 10.42 -17.26
CA GLU A 173 11.41 11.55 -16.52
C GLU A 173 11.92 11.12 -15.15
N ASN A 174 13.03 11.73 -14.72
CA ASN A 174 13.51 11.57 -13.36
C ASN A 174 12.69 12.45 -12.42
N VAL A 175 12.48 11.94 -11.21
CA VAL A 175 11.80 12.69 -10.13
C VAL A 175 12.79 13.56 -9.36
N ILE A 176 14.04 13.12 -9.24
CA ILE A 176 15.15 13.88 -8.66
C ILE A 176 16.24 14.01 -9.71
N ASN A 177 16.72 15.23 -9.93
CA ASN A 177 17.69 15.59 -10.97
C ASN A 177 18.89 16.30 -10.34
N ASP A 178 20.05 15.63 -10.34
CA ASP A 178 21.35 16.17 -9.94
C ASP A 178 21.32 16.99 -8.62
N VAL A 179 20.70 16.44 -7.59
CA VAL A 179 20.53 17.14 -6.31
C VAL A 179 21.77 16.98 -5.44
N SER A 180 22.34 18.11 -5.03
CA SER A 180 23.48 18.19 -4.10
C SER A 180 23.23 19.21 -3.00
N PHE A 181 23.30 18.78 -1.74
CA PHE A 181 23.24 19.66 -0.57
C PHE A 181 23.77 18.93 0.67
N LYS A 182 24.02 19.70 1.73
CA LYS A 182 24.45 19.18 3.03
C LYS A 182 23.56 19.71 4.14
N ILE A 183 23.11 18.81 5.02
CA ILE A 183 22.33 19.10 6.22
C ILE A 183 23.24 18.87 7.44
N PRO A 184 23.63 19.93 8.16
CA PRO A 184 24.40 19.80 9.38
C PRO A 184 23.65 19.03 10.47
N SER A 185 24.39 18.27 11.28
CA SER A 185 23.85 17.61 12.48
C SER A 185 23.14 18.59 13.40
N GLY A 186 21.98 18.19 13.93
CA GLY A 186 21.17 18.97 14.87
C GLY A 186 20.39 20.14 14.26
N SER A 187 20.63 20.47 12.98
CA SER A 187 19.93 21.56 12.31
C SER A 187 18.47 21.21 11.98
N THR A 188 17.65 22.25 11.85
CA THR A 188 16.28 22.16 11.32
C THR A 188 16.28 22.63 9.89
N VAL A 189 15.96 21.72 8.96
CA VAL A 189 15.87 22.01 7.52
C VAL A 189 14.42 22.02 7.08
N GLY A 190 14.00 23.13 6.46
CA GLY A 190 12.72 23.24 5.78
C GLY A 190 12.86 22.86 4.31
N ILE A 191 11.96 22.05 3.76
CA ILE A 191 11.91 21.73 2.34
C ILE A 191 10.57 22.23 1.79
N ILE A 192 10.62 23.13 0.80
CA ILE A 192 9.44 23.75 0.21
C ILE A 192 9.49 23.73 -1.31
N GLY A 193 8.31 23.76 -1.94
CA GLY A 193 8.15 23.73 -3.38
C GLY A 193 6.74 23.31 -3.78
N VAL A 194 6.42 23.39 -5.06
CA VAL A 194 5.08 23.04 -5.58
C VAL A 194 4.79 21.54 -5.50
N THR A 195 3.51 21.14 -5.50
CA THR A 195 3.14 19.72 -5.56
C THR A 195 3.74 19.07 -6.80
N GLY A 196 4.32 17.88 -6.64
CA GLY A 196 5.03 17.18 -7.73
C GLY A 196 6.49 17.57 -7.90
N SER A 197 7.05 18.49 -7.11
CA SER A 197 8.45 18.90 -7.25
C SER A 197 9.50 17.88 -6.78
N GLY A 198 9.11 16.75 -6.19
CA GLY A 198 10.03 15.70 -5.73
C GLY A 198 10.39 15.72 -4.23
N LYS A 199 9.81 16.63 -3.42
CA LYS A 199 10.11 16.77 -1.98
C LYS A 199 9.93 15.48 -1.17
N SER A 200 8.76 14.85 -1.29
CA SER A 200 8.46 13.61 -0.54
C SER A 200 9.35 12.46 -1.02
N THR A 201 9.70 12.42 -2.31
CA THR A 201 10.66 11.46 -2.86
C THR A 201 12.04 11.67 -2.26
N LEU A 202 12.53 12.91 -2.20
CA LEU A 202 13.84 13.26 -1.67
C LEU A 202 14.04 12.74 -0.23
N VAL A 203 13.04 12.90 0.64
CA VAL A 203 13.14 12.43 2.02
C VAL A 203 12.95 10.92 2.17
N GLN A 204 12.25 10.26 1.22
CA GLN A 204 12.08 8.80 1.22
C GLN A 204 13.39 8.07 0.85
N LEU A 205 14.32 8.75 0.19
CA LEU A 205 15.65 8.22 -0.11
C LEU A 205 16.54 8.14 1.14
N ILE A 206 16.35 9.01 2.14
CA ILE A 206 17.15 9.05 3.37
C ILE A 206 17.09 7.72 4.16
N PRO A 207 15.89 7.16 4.49
CA PRO A 207 15.78 5.84 5.12
C PRO A 207 15.91 4.67 4.13
N ARG A 208 16.40 4.94 2.90
CA ARG A 208 16.59 3.95 1.82
C ARG A 208 15.33 3.11 1.59
N LEU A 209 14.20 3.78 1.33
CA LEU A 209 12.97 3.11 0.84
C LEU A 209 13.05 2.80 -0.66
N TYR A 210 13.92 3.51 -1.37
CA TYR A 210 14.31 3.26 -2.75
C TYR A 210 15.82 3.45 -2.87
N ASP A 211 16.47 2.68 -3.73
CA ASP A 211 17.85 2.93 -4.13
C ASP A 211 17.90 4.02 -5.22
N ILE A 212 18.95 4.84 -5.18
CA ILE A 212 19.19 5.90 -6.16
C ILE A 212 19.70 5.32 -7.49
N ASN A 213 19.49 6.04 -8.61
CA ASN A 213 20.00 5.61 -9.91
C ASN A 213 21.46 6.05 -10.13
N SER A 214 21.83 7.23 -9.65
CA SER A 214 23.21 7.72 -9.65
C SER A 214 23.44 8.75 -8.55
N GLY A 215 24.71 9.03 -8.27
CA GLY A 215 25.12 9.90 -7.15
C GLY A 215 25.33 9.09 -5.88
N GLU A 216 25.39 9.79 -4.75
CA GLU A 216 25.61 9.18 -3.43
C GLU A 216 24.83 9.96 -2.36
N ILE A 217 24.23 9.23 -1.41
CA ILE A 217 23.66 9.82 -0.19
C ILE A 217 24.50 9.32 0.98
N LEU A 218 24.98 10.23 1.81
CA LEU A 218 25.79 9.92 2.98
C LEU A 218 25.09 10.36 4.26
N ILE A 219 25.19 9.53 5.29
CA ILE A 219 24.88 9.89 6.68
C ILE A 219 26.15 9.72 7.50
N ASP A 220 26.55 10.77 8.22
CA ASP A 220 27.82 10.82 8.97
C ASP A 220 29.04 10.42 8.12
N ASN A 221 29.09 10.92 6.87
CA ASN A 221 30.11 10.59 5.86
C ASN A 221 30.16 9.12 5.41
N THR A 222 29.14 8.32 5.75
CA THR A 222 29.00 6.93 5.31
C THR A 222 27.87 6.83 4.31
N LYS A 223 28.12 6.20 3.16
CA LYS A 223 27.08 5.93 2.15
C LYS A 223 25.93 5.13 2.76
N ILE A 224 24.68 5.50 2.47
CA ILE A 224 23.50 4.80 3.01
C ILE A 224 23.43 3.33 2.58
N GLU A 225 24.02 2.98 1.44
CA GLU A 225 24.13 1.59 0.97
C GLU A 225 25.09 0.76 1.81
N ASN A 226 25.99 1.42 2.55
CA ASN A 226 26.98 0.80 3.45
C ASN A 226 26.54 0.82 4.93
N ILE A 227 25.30 1.21 5.22
CA ILE A 227 24.72 1.20 6.59
C ILE A 227 23.70 0.06 6.66
N ASP A 228 23.65 -0.62 7.81
CA ASP A 228 22.69 -1.69 8.07
C ASP A 228 21.27 -1.13 7.95
N ILE A 229 20.39 -1.78 7.19
CA ILE A 229 19.07 -1.19 6.88
C ILE A 229 18.20 -1.09 8.12
N GLU A 230 18.34 -2.01 9.06
CA GLU A 230 17.61 -1.98 10.32
C GLU A 230 18.11 -0.81 11.16
N LEU A 231 19.43 -0.64 11.31
CA LEU A 231 20.02 0.52 11.98
C LEU A 231 19.63 1.84 11.33
N LEU A 232 19.77 1.95 10.00
CA LEU A 232 19.42 3.17 9.25
C LEU A 232 17.98 3.57 9.52
N ARG A 233 17.07 2.59 9.44
CA ARG A 233 15.66 2.85 9.72
C ARG A 233 15.45 3.09 11.19
N GLU A 234 16.22 2.49 12.10
CA GLU A 234 16.18 2.77 13.54
C GLU A 234 16.50 4.22 13.87
N GLU A 235 17.53 4.77 13.26
CA GLU A 235 18.03 6.12 13.51
C GLU A 235 17.29 7.22 12.73
N VAL A 236 16.45 6.85 11.77
CA VAL A 236 15.59 7.76 11.00
C VAL A 236 14.12 7.58 11.42
N GLY A 237 13.59 8.56 12.15
CA GLY A 237 12.16 8.67 12.45
C GLY A 237 11.43 9.41 11.34
N MET A 238 10.25 8.92 10.92
CA MET A 238 9.45 9.56 9.88
C MET A 238 7.98 9.68 10.28
N VAL A 239 7.42 10.87 10.08
CA VAL A 239 5.99 11.18 10.21
C VAL A 239 5.47 11.52 8.82
N LEU A 240 4.68 10.61 8.26
CA LEU A 240 4.21 10.67 6.87
C LEU A 240 3.05 11.66 6.70
N GLN A 241 2.86 12.13 5.46
CA GLN A 241 1.71 12.96 5.08
C GLN A 241 0.38 12.24 5.39
N LYS A 242 0.30 10.95 5.03
CA LYS A 242 -0.83 10.08 5.37
C LYS A 242 -0.53 9.28 6.63
N ASN A 243 -0.76 9.90 7.79
CA ASN A 243 -0.65 9.25 9.09
C ASN A 243 -1.56 8.03 9.19
N THR A 244 -0.95 6.86 9.44
CA THR A 244 -1.63 5.57 9.56
C THR A 244 -1.29 4.92 10.90
N LEU A 245 -2.34 4.45 11.58
CA LEU A 245 -2.28 3.66 12.80
C LEU A 245 -2.81 2.25 12.51
N PHE A 246 -2.28 1.27 13.23
CA PHE A 246 -2.70 -0.12 13.14
C PHE A 246 -3.91 -0.37 14.05
N SER A 247 -4.72 -1.35 13.69
CA SER A 247 -5.78 -1.83 14.57
C SER A 247 -5.18 -2.39 15.86
N GLY A 248 -5.71 -1.99 17.02
CA GLY A 248 -5.14 -2.31 18.33
C GLY A 248 -5.31 -1.16 19.31
N THR A 249 -4.59 -1.16 20.43
CA THR A 249 -4.67 -0.05 21.40
C THR A 249 -3.77 1.13 21.01
N ILE A 250 -4.02 2.31 21.61
CA ILE A 250 -3.08 3.45 21.50
C ILE A 250 -1.70 3.04 22.00
N ARG A 251 -1.63 2.35 23.14
CA ARG A 251 -0.40 1.81 23.73
C ARG A 251 0.38 0.94 22.77
N GLU A 252 -0.30 -0.04 22.15
CA GLU A 252 0.30 -0.92 21.16
C GLU A 252 0.89 -0.09 20.02
N ASN A 253 0.12 0.84 19.44
CA ASN A 253 0.58 1.71 18.36
C ASN A 253 1.82 2.52 18.73
N LEU A 254 1.86 3.12 19.93
CA LEU A 254 3.02 3.89 20.38
C LEU A 254 4.27 3.00 20.54
N LYS A 255 4.09 1.78 21.07
CA LYS A 255 5.17 0.79 21.26
C LYS A 255 5.76 0.21 19.97
N TRP A 256 5.22 0.57 18.79
CA TRP A 256 5.93 0.32 17.53
C TRP A 256 7.23 1.12 17.42
N GLY A 257 7.35 2.27 18.10
CA GLY A 257 8.59 3.04 18.17
C GLY A 257 9.63 2.42 19.09
N ASN A 258 9.19 1.83 20.20
CA ASN A 258 10.01 1.05 21.12
C ASN A 258 9.13 0.07 21.90
N LYS A 259 9.31 -1.23 21.66
CA LYS A 259 8.51 -2.30 22.28
C LYS A 259 8.62 -2.31 23.82
N ASN A 260 9.77 -1.90 24.34
CA ASN A 260 10.10 -1.93 25.76
C ASN A 260 9.81 -0.60 26.48
N ALA A 261 9.16 0.36 25.81
CA ALA A 261 8.86 1.66 26.39
C ALA A 261 8.04 1.54 27.68
N THR A 262 8.44 2.29 28.70
CA THR A 262 7.71 2.41 29.98
C THR A 262 6.54 3.38 29.84
N ASP A 263 5.58 3.32 30.74
CA ASP A 263 4.42 4.23 30.75
C ASP A 263 4.88 5.70 30.93
N GLU A 264 5.95 5.94 31.68
CA GLU A 264 6.57 7.25 31.83
C GLU A 264 7.14 7.78 30.50
N GLU A 265 7.77 6.91 29.70
CA GLU A 265 8.24 7.29 28.36
C GLU A 265 7.07 7.58 27.42
N LEU A 266 5.98 6.79 27.50
CA LEU A 266 4.75 7.05 26.74
C LEU A 266 4.17 8.42 27.11
N ASP A 267 4.06 8.74 28.39
CA ASP A 267 3.55 10.02 28.87
C ASP A 267 4.40 11.19 28.41
N LEU A 268 5.73 11.03 28.48
CA LEU A 268 6.69 12.05 28.05
C LEU A 268 6.53 12.36 26.56
N VAL A 269 6.55 11.36 25.69
CA VAL A 269 6.42 11.58 24.23
C VAL A 269 5.04 12.11 23.86
N CYS A 270 4.00 11.68 24.56
CA CYS A 270 2.64 12.16 24.33
C CYS A 270 2.49 13.61 24.76
N ASN A 271 3.17 14.03 25.83
CA ASN A 271 3.19 15.44 26.23
C ASN A 271 3.90 16.31 25.19
N ILE A 272 5.06 15.88 24.69
CA ILE A 272 5.81 16.60 23.65
C ILE A 272 4.99 16.70 22.36
N ALA A 273 4.35 15.60 21.95
CA ALA A 273 3.50 15.56 20.77
C ALA A 273 2.11 16.19 20.98
N GLN A 274 1.83 16.77 22.16
CA GLN A 274 0.54 17.35 22.54
C GLN A 274 -0.63 16.35 22.43
N ALA A 275 -0.36 15.06 22.61
CA ALA A 275 -1.33 13.96 22.56
C ALA A 275 -1.94 13.61 23.93
N THR A 276 -1.41 14.14 25.04
CA THR A 276 -1.91 13.85 26.40
C THR A 276 -3.39 14.19 26.57
N GLU A 277 -3.85 15.30 26.00
CA GLU A 277 -5.28 15.68 26.02
C GLU A 277 -6.16 14.65 25.29
N ILE A 278 -5.63 14.01 24.24
CA ILE A 278 -6.35 12.96 23.50
C ILE A 278 -6.54 11.78 24.43
N ILE A 279 -5.46 11.31 25.05
CA ILE A 279 -5.46 10.14 25.94
C ILE A 279 -6.41 10.38 27.12
N ASN A 280 -6.34 11.54 27.76
CA ASN A 280 -7.19 11.88 28.90
C ASN A 280 -8.69 11.99 28.56
N LYS A 281 -9.03 12.25 27.30
CA LYS A 281 -10.41 12.32 26.83
C LYS A 281 -10.98 10.95 26.42
N MET A 282 -10.13 9.95 26.21
CA MET A 282 -10.58 8.61 25.85
C MET A 282 -11.04 7.83 27.09
N PRO A 283 -12.18 7.10 27.02
CA PRO A 283 -12.67 6.31 28.14
C PRO A 283 -11.66 5.32 28.71
N ASN A 284 -10.84 4.70 27.85
CA ASN A 284 -9.85 3.71 28.26
C ASN A 284 -8.40 4.23 28.21
N GLY A 285 -8.19 5.54 28.06
CA GLY A 285 -6.86 6.15 28.01
C GLY A 285 -5.96 5.50 26.95
N TYR A 286 -4.80 4.98 27.37
CA TYR A 286 -3.85 4.29 26.49
C TYR A 286 -4.36 2.97 25.92
N ASP A 287 -5.33 2.34 26.58
CA ASP A 287 -5.88 1.05 26.18
C ASP A 287 -7.12 1.22 25.29
N GLU A 288 -7.42 2.45 24.86
CA GLU A 288 -8.47 2.75 23.89
C GLU A 288 -8.18 2.10 22.54
N TYR A 289 -9.21 1.47 21.96
CA TYR A 289 -9.09 0.76 20.69
C TYR A 289 -9.09 1.72 19.50
N ILE A 290 -8.15 1.48 18.58
CA ILE A 290 -7.98 2.18 17.32
C ILE A 290 -8.40 1.24 16.19
N GLU A 291 -9.28 1.71 15.32
CA GLU A 291 -9.68 0.97 14.12
C GLU A 291 -8.60 1.03 13.03
N GLN A 292 -8.73 0.18 12.00
CA GLN A 292 -7.77 0.13 10.90
C GLN A 292 -7.55 1.53 10.29
N GLY A 293 -6.28 1.98 10.25
CA GLY A 293 -5.91 3.29 9.74
C GLY A 293 -6.30 4.47 10.65
N GLY A 294 -6.75 4.20 11.88
CA GLY A 294 -7.26 5.20 12.81
C GLY A 294 -8.52 5.91 12.29
N ALA A 295 -9.47 5.13 11.76
CA ALA A 295 -10.72 5.66 11.21
C ALA A 295 -11.57 6.41 12.25
N ASN A 296 -11.48 6.01 13.52
CA ASN A 296 -12.16 6.62 14.66
C ASN A 296 -11.46 7.87 15.25
N LEU A 297 -10.37 8.34 14.63
CA LEU A 297 -9.62 9.52 15.07
C LEU A 297 -9.63 10.63 14.01
N SER A 298 -9.66 11.89 14.46
CA SER A 298 -9.43 13.04 13.60
C SER A 298 -8.01 13.05 13.02
N GLY A 299 -7.79 13.76 11.91
CA GLY A 299 -6.48 13.88 11.27
C GLY A 299 -5.39 14.38 12.22
N GLY A 300 -5.67 15.47 12.95
CA GLY A 300 -4.73 16.03 13.93
C GLY A 300 -4.49 15.12 15.16
N GLN A 301 -5.45 14.28 15.55
CA GLN A 301 -5.21 13.27 16.60
C GLN A 301 -4.27 12.17 16.10
N LYS A 302 -4.53 11.61 14.91
CA LYS A 302 -3.68 10.60 14.29
C LYS A 302 -2.24 11.07 14.17
N GLN A 303 -2.08 12.28 13.69
CA GLN A 303 -0.76 12.86 13.51
C GLN A 303 -0.01 13.00 14.83
N ARG A 304 -0.64 13.55 15.89
CA ARG A 304 0.00 13.69 17.20
C ARG A 304 0.44 12.34 17.77
N LEU A 305 -0.38 11.30 17.61
CA LEU A 305 0.01 9.93 17.99
C LEU A 305 1.15 9.37 17.12
N CYS A 306 1.17 9.65 15.82
CA CYS A 306 2.29 9.27 14.95
C CYS A 306 3.59 10.00 15.30
N ILE A 307 3.52 11.28 15.70
CA ILE A 307 4.66 12.04 16.22
C ILE A 307 5.17 11.38 17.50
N ALA A 308 4.30 11.12 18.48
CA ALA A 308 4.69 10.43 19.72
C ALA A 308 5.35 9.07 19.45
N ARG A 309 4.80 8.28 18.52
CA ARG A 309 5.38 7.01 18.05
C ARG A 309 6.78 7.18 17.47
N ALA A 310 7.01 8.21 16.65
CA ALA A 310 8.33 8.49 16.09
C ALA A 310 9.34 8.93 17.16
N LEU A 311 8.90 9.69 18.18
CA LEU A 311 9.77 10.16 19.26
C LEU A 311 10.22 9.05 20.20
N LEU A 312 9.41 8.00 20.41
CA LEU A 312 9.80 6.86 21.24
C LEU A 312 11.03 6.12 20.72
N LYS A 313 11.31 6.27 19.43
CA LYS A 313 12.48 5.70 18.77
C LYS A 313 13.78 6.40 19.13
N LYS A 314 13.70 7.65 19.61
CA LYS A 314 14.86 8.53 19.89
C LYS A 314 15.82 8.65 18.68
N PRO A 315 15.30 8.97 17.48
CA PRO A 315 16.11 8.95 16.27
C PRO A 315 17.09 10.14 16.18
N LYS A 316 18.21 9.94 15.49
CA LYS A 316 19.16 11.02 15.14
C LYS A 316 18.64 11.94 14.04
N ILE A 317 17.78 11.42 13.17
CA ILE A 317 17.14 12.17 12.08
C ILE A 317 15.63 12.04 12.20
N LEU A 318 14.90 13.15 12.22
CA LEU A 318 13.44 13.17 12.30
C LEU A 318 12.84 13.91 11.10
N ILE A 319 12.03 13.21 10.32
CA ILE A 319 11.43 13.71 9.08
C ILE A 319 9.93 13.91 9.28
N PHE A 320 9.44 15.10 8.95
CA PHE A 320 8.02 15.47 8.92
C PHE A 320 7.61 15.76 7.47
N ASP A 321 6.90 14.82 6.84
CA ASP A 321 6.45 14.94 5.45
C ASP A 321 5.04 15.55 5.40
N ASP A 322 4.94 16.88 5.31
CA ASP A 322 3.68 17.64 5.26
C ASP A 322 2.71 17.30 6.41
N SER A 323 3.25 16.75 7.49
CA SER A 323 2.44 16.20 8.57
C SER A 323 1.71 17.32 9.29
N THR A 324 2.30 18.50 9.46
CA THR A 324 1.76 19.62 10.27
C THR A 324 0.52 20.30 9.70
N SER A 325 0.07 19.91 8.50
CA SER A 325 -1.11 20.46 7.83
C SER A 325 -2.44 20.15 8.55
N ALA A 326 -2.51 19.07 9.34
CA ALA A 326 -3.72 18.64 10.05
C ALA A 326 -3.80 19.11 11.51
N VAL A 327 -2.82 19.88 11.99
CA VAL A 327 -2.78 20.50 13.32
C VAL A 327 -3.02 22.00 13.20
N ASP A 328 -3.69 22.60 14.19
CA ASP A 328 -3.75 24.05 14.28
C ASP A 328 -2.38 24.67 14.59
N THR A 329 -2.20 25.94 14.23
CA THR A 329 -0.92 26.66 14.35
C THR A 329 -0.37 26.68 15.77
N LYS A 330 -1.24 26.78 16.79
CA LYS A 330 -0.80 26.87 18.18
C LYS A 330 -0.25 25.52 18.65
N THR A 331 -0.94 24.43 18.35
CA THR A 331 -0.45 23.10 18.71
C THR A 331 0.80 22.72 17.91
N ASP A 332 0.93 23.10 16.64
CA ASP A 332 2.18 22.90 15.87
C ASP A 332 3.37 23.62 16.51
N GLU A 333 3.17 24.88 16.93
CA GLU A 333 4.21 25.67 17.60
C GLU A 333 4.65 25.02 18.93
N LEU A 334 3.70 24.52 19.73
CA LEU A 334 3.99 23.82 20.98
C LEU A 334 4.79 22.53 20.75
N ILE A 335 4.43 21.75 19.73
CA ILE A 335 5.17 20.54 19.35
C ILE A 335 6.61 20.91 18.97
N ARG A 336 6.82 21.92 18.12
CA ARG A 336 8.16 22.35 17.71
C ARG A 336 9.02 22.79 18.89
N ARG A 337 8.46 23.59 19.80
CA ARG A 337 9.17 24.03 21.02
C ARG A 337 9.53 22.83 21.91
N GLY A 338 8.61 21.88 22.07
CA GLY A 338 8.85 20.63 22.79
C GLY A 338 9.98 19.81 22.18
N LEU A 339 10.00 19.67 20.85
CA LEU A 339 11.05 18.97 20.11
C LEU A 339 12.42 19.63 20.27
N GLN A 340 12.47 20.97 20.19
CA GLN A 340 13.72 21.72 20.36
C GLN A 340 14.33 21.53 21.75
N SER A 341 13.49 21.39 22.79
CA SER A 341 13.93 21.17 24.16
C SER A 341 14.27 19.70 24.44
N TYR A 342 13.52 18.75 23.89
CA TYR A 342 13.69 17.32 24.16
C TYR A 342 14.83 16.69 23.35
N MET A 343 14.99 17.09 22.09
CA MET A 343 15.97 16.53 21.16
C MET A 343 16.73 17.65 20.43
N PRO A 344 17.55 18.45 21.14
CA PRO A 344 18.26 19.58 20.53
C PRO A 344 19.23 19.12 19.44
N GLU A 345 19.90 17.97 19.62
CA GLU A 345 20.92 17.45 18.71
C GLU A 345 20.37 16.62 17.53
N THR A 346 19.07 16.29 17.52
CA THR A 346 18.45 15.54 16.41
C THR A 346 18.30 16.44 15.18
N THR A 347 18.76 15.98 14.02
CA THR A 347 18.52 16.66 12.73
C THR A 347 17.04 16.57 12.37
N LYS A 348 16.41 17.70 12.06
CA LYS A 348 14.95 17.78 11.82
C LYS A 348 14.71 18.22 10.38
N ILE A 349 13.95 17.45 9.61
CA ILE A 349 13.58 17.79 8.23
C ILE A 349 12.07 18.02 8.18
N ILE A 350 11.65 19.21 7.79
CA ILE A 350 10.24 19.60 7.71
C ILE A 350 9.91 19.88 6.25
N ILE A 351 9.14 18.99 5.63
CA ILE A 351 8.54 19.26 4.33
C ILE A 351 7.22 19.96 4.57
N ALA A 352 7.01 21.08 3.88
CA ALA A 352 5.73 21.75 3.92
C ALA A 352 5.38 22.37 2.57
N GLN A 353 4.09 22.61 2.40
CA GLN A 353 3.58 23.45 1.33
C GLN A 353 3.47 24.93 1.76
N ARG A 354 3.40 25.18 3.08
CA ARG A 354 3.20 26.52 3.65
C ARG A 354 4.52 27.11 4.14
N ILE A 355 4.80 28.37 3.83
CA ILE A 355 6.04 29.04 4.29
C ILE A 355 6.09 29.17 5.80
N LEU A 356 4.97 29.46 6.46
CA LEU A 356 4.90 29.53 7.93
C LEU A 356 5.44 28.27 8.61
N SER A 357 5.33 27.12 7.95
CA SER A 357 5.82 25.84 8.48
C SER A 357 7.33 25.67 8.38
N VAL A 358 8.04 26.45 7.56
CA VAL A 358 9.50 26.34 7.35
C VAL A 358 10.26 27.63 7.61
N GLN A 359 9.58 28.76 7.84
CA GLN A 359 10.21 30.08 8.02
C GLN A 359 11.23 30.13 9.17
N ASN A 360 11.05 29.31 10.20
CA ASN A 360 11.93 29.25 11.39
C ASN A 360 13.01 28.17 11.26
N ALA A 361 13.16 27.54 10.08
CA ALA A 361 14.22 26.57 9.85
C ALA A 361 15.58 27.27 9.72
N ASP A 362 16.64 26.59 10.16
CA ASP A 362 18.02 27.08 10.03
C ASP A 362 18.42 27.20 8.56
N ILE A 363 17.97 26.23 7.75
CA ILE A 363 18.18 26.18 6.31
C ILE A 363 16.85 25.82 5.63
N ILE A 364 16.52 26.50 4.55
CA ILE A 364 15.39 26.19 3.70
C ILE A 364 15.91 25.77 2.33
N LEU A 365 15.48 24.60 1.87
CA LEU A 365 15.71 24.10 0.51
C LEU A 365 14.45 24.30 -0.32
N VAL A 366 14.60 25.00 -1.44
CA VAL A 366 13.53 25.25 -2.40
C VAL A 366 13.70 24.26 -3.54
N ILE A 367 12.72 23.37 -3.69
CA ILE A 367 12.75 22.27 -4.67
C ILE A 367 11.74 22.55 -5.77
N ASP A 368 12.21 22.57 -7.02
CA ASP A 368 11.37 22.62 -8.21
C ASP A 368 11.82 21.59 -9.24
N LYS A 369 10.86 20.87 -9.84
CA LYS A 369 11.11 19.85 -10.88
C LYS A 369 12.26 18.87 -10.56
N GLY A 370 12.39 18.47 -9.30
CA GLY A 370 13.40 17.52 -8.86
C GLY A 370 14.79 18.13 -8.60
N GLU A 371 14.95 19.45 -8.68
CA GLU A 371 16.21 20.17 -8.49
C GLU A 371 16.14 21.13 -7.29
N VAL A 372 17.29 21.41 -6.66
CA VAL A 372 17.41 22.46 -5.63
C VAL A 372 17.62 23.80 -6.32
N VAL A 373 16.57 24.62 -6.42
CA VAL A 373 16.62 25.91 -7.12
C VAL A 373 17.09 27.07 -6.25
N ALA A 374 16.97 26.94 -4.92
CA ALA A 374 17.51 27.91 -3.96
C ALA A 374 17.74 27.27 -2.59
N SER A 375 18.68 27.83 -1.84
CA SER A 375 18.98 27.43 -0.45
C SER A 375 19.36 28.66 0.37
N GLY A 376 18.85 28.76 1.59
CA GLY A 376 19.15 29.87 2.49
C GLY A 376 18.19 29.92 3.68
N ASN A 377 18.27 30.98 4.48
CA ASN A 377 17.28 31.25 5.53
C ASN A 377 16.11 32.08 4.98
N HIS A 378 15.01 32.17 5.73
CA HIS A 378 13.82 32.92 5.33
C HIS A 378 14.14 34.36 4.90
N GLU A 379 14.89 35.10 5.73
CA GLU A 379 15.21 36.51 5.47
C GLU A 379 15.99 36.73 4.16
N SER A 380 16.88 35.79 3.81
CA SER A 380 17.63 35.83 2.55
C SER A 380 16.76 35.49 1.35
N LEU A 381 15.92 34.45 1.47
CA LEU A 381 15.12 33.93 0.36
C LEU A 381 13.92 34.82 0.01
N VAL A 382 13.35 35.56 0.98
CA VAL A 382 12.27 36.53 0.69
C VAL A 382 12.79 37.73 -0.12
N LYS A 383 14.06 38.11 0.06
CA LYS A 383 14.69 39.23 -0.65
C LYS A 383 15.17 38.85 -2.06
N GLN A 384 15.38 37.57 -2.30
CA GLN A 384 15.79 37.06 -3.61
C GLN A 384 14.54 36.86 -4.48
N ASP A 385 14.61 37.31 -5.73
CA ASP A 385 13.60 36.95 -6.72
C ASP A 385 13.67 35.45 -7.01
N GLY A 386 12.52 34.79 -7.09
CA GLY A 386 12.43 33.37 -7.37
C GLY A 386 11.27 32.69 -6.65
N LEU A 387 11.22 31.36 -6.80
CA LEU A 387 10.08 30.54 -6.39
C LEU A 387 9.71 30.72 -4.91
N TYR A 388 10.68 30.90 -4.01
CA TYR A 388 10.38 31.10 -2.59
C TYR A 388 9.61 32.39 -2.33
N ARG A 389 10.07 33.51 -2.91
CA ARG A 389 9.41 34.82 -2.78
C ARG A 389 8.03 34.79 -3.40
N ASP A 390 7.87 34.14 -4.56
CA ASP A 390 6.57 34.00 -5.22
C ASP A 390 5.58 33.20 -4.35
N LEU A 391 6.03 32.09 -3.77
CA LEU A 391 5.23 31.31 -2.82
C LEU A 391 4.88 32.11 -1.57
N TYR A 392 5.78 32.96 -1.09
CA TYR A 392 5.55 33.83 0.08
C TYR A 392 4.47 34.86 -0.17
N LEU A 393 4.58 35.60 -1.27
CA LEU A 393 3.60 36.61 -1.67
C LEU A 393 2.23 35.97 -1.93
N THR A 394 2.20 34.81 -2.63
CA THR A 394 0.95 34.09 -2.92
C THR A 394 0.24 33.60 -1.66
N GLN A 395 0.99 33.28 -0.60
CA GLN A 395 0.46 32.85 0.70
C GLN A 395 0.15 34.01 1.65
N GLY A 396 0.14 35.25 1.15
CA GLY A 396 -0.21 36.44 1.93
C GLY A 396 0.93 37.02 2.76
N GLY A 397 2.17 36.61 2.49
CA GLY A 397 3.37 37.26 3.02
C GLY A 397 3.51 38.69 2.48
N VAL A 398 4.05 39.58 3.32
CA VAL A 398 4.31 40.98 2.95
C VAL A 398 5.82 41.20 2.98
N VAL A 399 6.37 41.70 1.88
CA VAL A 399 7.80 42.03 1.79
C VAL A 399 7.93 43.54 2.04
N ASP A 400 8.63 43.92 3.09
CA ASP A 400 8.99 45.32 3.32
C ASP A 400 10.02 45.75 2.25
N GLU A 401 9.58 46.52 1.27
CA GLU A 401 10.47 47.21 0.32
C GLU A 401 11.15 48.38 1.07
N LYS A 402 12.38 48.15 1.54
CA LYS A 402 13.27 49.22 2.02
C LYS A 402 14.52 49.32 1.17
#